data_AF-A0A849M9J4-F1
#
_entry.id   AF-A0A849M9J4-F1
#
_cell.length_a   1.000
_cell.length_b   1.000
_cell.length_c   1.000
_cell.angle_alpha   90.00
_cell.angle_beta   90.00
_cell.angle_gamma   90.00
#
_symmetry.space_group_name_H-M   'P 1'
#
loop_
_entity.id
_entity.type
_entity.pdbx_description
1 polymer ?
#
loop_
_entity_poly.entity_id
_entity_poly.type
_entity_poly.pdbx_seq_one_letter_code
_entity_poly.pdbx_strand_id
1 'polypeptide(L)'
;MGNDNRKKLSDDQKDLIKRLREEAREVKDCFTKFSFQALVFTSITFGLIVRFQGDHPIISLASLALIFLLQAVARIGTYKYATANRNFSYELHLHRSMLSPESPPLGWKDDMRELSWEEAIRAWRVVQATIFHHLYYTDIFFIRNILPNFLKHEHRPNKKKKINKYLWFEPSRLVTKGTKYHAGSYLSTMFLVLNFFTFLAFIPIYLSISQIYYDPNLKEYSTLLPYLISVTILLTVYILWRVIKTRKRRQVLESGLLSIHSSSIIWQAVTVAHYRAIKNADRENNPEGIFYKNYTQLLSEEAEKLKHNIFDIHLWIHDKCCFQITQQTIEKLSLEKVPQHLIKEIKKVKGNTYKGEFALFEKLNNIIEGGINDYRLMILKHSKL
;
A
#
# COMPACT_ATOMS: atom_id res chain seq x y z
N MET A 1 25.31 -9.83 32.36
CA MET A 1 24.73 -8.48 32.37
C MET A 1 25.00 -7.87 31.00
N GLY A 2 24.01 -7.91 30.10
CA GLY A 2 24.17 -7.33 28.76
C GLY A 2 24.19 -5.81 28.87
N ASN A 3 25.28 -5.20 28.41
CA ASN A 3 25.39 -3.75 28.30
C ASN A 3 24.28 -3.30 27.32
N ASP A 4 23.24 -2.64 27.82
CA ASP A 4 22.15 -2.13 26.99
C ASP A 4 22.63 -0.87 26.26
N ASN A 5 23.57 -1.05 25.32
CA ASN A 5 24.11 -0.03 24.42
C ASN A 5 23.10 0.33 23.32
N ARG A 6 21.79 0.34 23.64
CA ARG A 6 20.79 0.90 22.74
C ARG A 6 21.04 2.40 22.64
N LYS A 7 21.68 2.80 21.54
CA LYS A 7 21.87 4.19 21.13
C LYS A 7 20.51 4.89 21.28
N LYS A 8 20.39 5.78 22.26
CA LYS A 8 19.14 6.51 22.51
C LYS A 8 18.79 7.30 21.25
N LEU A 9 17.51 7.31 20.87
CA LEU A 9 16.99 8.21 19.83
C LEU A 9 17.47 9.63 20.09
N SER A 10 17.86 10.36 19.04
CA SER A 10 18.13 11.79 19.18
C SER A 10 16.85 12.52 19.61
N ASP A 11 16.99 13.66 20.27
CA ASP A 11 15.82 14.41 20.76
C ASP A 11 14.95 14.87 19.58
N ASP A 12 15.56 15.30 18.46
CA ASP A 12 14.84 15.62 17.22
C ASP A 12 14.00 14.45 16.68
N GLN A 13 14.50 13.23 16.78
CA GLN A 13 13.78 12.03 16.34
C GLN A 13 12.64 11.67 17.28
N LYS A 14 12.83 11.81 18.60
CA LYS A 14 11.74 11.64 19.57
C LYS A 14 10.63 12.64 19.31
N ASP A 15 10.99 13.89 19.04
CA ASP A 15 10.05 14.96 18.73
C ASP A 15 9.34 14.73 17.39
N LEU A 16 10.03 14.23 16.37
CA LEU A 16 9.38 13.80 15.12
C LEU A 16 8.38 12.66 15.36
N ILE A 17 8.77 11.60 16.08
CA ILE A 17 7.89 10.47 16.41
C ILE A 17 6.67 10.95 17.21
N LYS A 18 6.88 11.83 18.19
CA LYS A 18 5.81 12.42 18.98
C LYS A 18 4.81 13.19 18.10
N ARG A 19 5.31 14.09 17.23
CA ARG A 19 4.49 14.83 16.27
C ARG A 19 3.69 13.92 15.34
N LEU A 20 4.33 12.88 14.79
CA LEU A 20 3.66 11.92 13.91
C LEU A 20 2.56 11.12 14.61
N ARG A 21 2.78 10.74 15.88
CA ARG A 21 1.77 10.07 16.71
C ARG A 21 0.60 10.99 17.02
N GLU A 22 0.88 12.25 17.37
CA GLU A 22 -0.12 13.27 17.62
C GLU A 22 -0.97 13.49 16.36
N GLU A 23 -0.34 13.74 15.20
CA GLU A 23 -1.04 13.89 13.92
C GLU A 23 -1.90 12.65 13.60
N ALA A 24 -1.35 11.44 13.76
CA ALA A 24 -2.08 10.22 13.44
C ALA A 24 -3.25 9.94 14.42
N ARG A 25 -3.13 10.36 15.69
CA ARG A 25 -4.23 10.32 16.67
C ARG A 25 -5.29 11.35 16.35
N GLU A 26 -4.90 12.60 16.11
CA GLU A 26 -5.81 13.69 15.72
C GLU A 26 -6.62 13.33 14.48
N VAL A 27 -5.98 12.72 13.48
CA VAL A 27 -6.65 12.24 12.26
C VAL A 27 -7.69 11.15 12.56
N LYS A 28 -7.40 10.21 13.47
CA LYS A 28 -8.36 9.17 13.89
C LYS A 28 -9.49 9.73 14.75
N ASP A 29 -9.18 10.62 15.67
CA ASP A 29 -10.16 11.28 16.55
C ASP A 29 -11.09 12.18 15.74
N CYS A 30 -10.54 12.92 14.78
CA CYS A 30 -11.30 13.73 13.82
C CYS A 30 -12.33 12.88 13.05
N PHE A 31 -11.92 11.74 12.48
CA PHE A 31 -12.86 10.84 11.81
C PHE A 31 -13.92 10.28 12.75
N THR A 32 -13.52 9.91 13.96
CA THR A 32 -14.41 9.36 14.99
C THR A 32 -15.48 10.37 15.37
N LYS A 33 -15.07 11.61 15.70
CA LYS A 33 -15.98 12.72 16.01
C LYS A 33 -16.95 13.01 14.87
N PHE A 34 -16.45 13.13 13.63
CA PHE A 34 -17.31 13.35 12.47
C PHE A 34 -18.30 12.20 12.21
N SER A 35 -17.88 10.96 12.44
CA SER A 35 -18.77 9.80 12.28
C SER A 35 -19.89 9.84 13.31
N PHE A 36 -19.58 10.10 14.59
CA PHE A 36 -20.60 10.22 15.63
C PHE A 36 -21.55 11.40 15.41
N GLN A 37 -21.00 12.57 15.07
CA GLN A 37 -21.81 13.77 14.78
C GLN A 37 -22.75 13.52 13.59
N ALA A 38 -22.25 12.90 12.52
CA ALA A 38 -23.07 12.56 11.36
C ALA A 38 -24.16 11.55 11.73
N LEU A 39 -23.85 10.52 12.53
CA LEU A 39 -24.83 9.53 12.98
C LEU A 39 -25.94 10.17 13.83
N VAL A 40 -25.58 11.00 14.82
CA VAL A 40 -26.57 11.71 15.67
C VAL A 40 -27.45 12.62 14.82
N PHE A 41 -26.84 13.41 13.94
CA PHE A 41 -27.58 14.28 13.02
C PHE A 41 -28.52 13.49 12.12
N THR A 42 -28.05 12.37 11.55
CA THR A 42 -28.87 11.46 10.74
C THR A 42 -30.01 10.89 11.55
N SER A 43 -29.79 10.42 12.78
CA SER A 43 -30.85 9.85 13.62
C SER A 43 -31.96 10.85 13.93
N ILE A 44 -31.60 12.09 14.29
CA ILE A 44 -32.58 13.16 14.57
C ILE A 44 -33.37 13.48 13.29
N THR A 45 -32.67 13.74 12.18
CA THR A 45 -33.31 14.10 10.91
C THR A 45 -34.19 12.96 10.39
N PHE A 46 -33.75 11.71 10.52
CA PHE A 46 -34.54 10.54 10.17
C PHE A 46 -35.83 10.44 10.98
N GLY A 47 -35.76 10.70 12.29
CA GLY A 47 -36.96 10.77 13.15
C GLY A 47 -37.96 11.85 12.71
N LEU A 48 -37.46 13.03 12.32
CA LEU A 48 -38.31 14.09 11.75
C LEU A 48 -38.95 13.67 10.43
N ILE A 49 -38.19 13.05 9.52
CA ILE A 49 -38.72 12.55 8.24
C ILE A 49 -39.83 11.53 8.50
N VAL A 50 -39.59 10.55 9.38
CA VAL A 50 -40.60 9.52 9.71
C VAL A 50 -41.85 10.12 10.33
N ARG A 51 -41.72 11.18 11.14
CA ARG A 51 -42.86 11.89 11.75
C ARG A 51 -43.73 12.60 10.71
N PHE A 52 -43.12 13.33 9.77
CA PHE A 52 -43.86 14.21 8.86
C PHE A 52 -44.19 13.58 7.49
N GLN A 53 -43.57 12.45 7.14
CA GLN A 53 -43.85 11.78 5.85
C GLN A 53 -45.28 11.26 5.71
N GLY A 54 -45.99 11.03 6.82
CA GLY A 54 -47.39 10.57 6.79
C GLY A 54 -48.31 11.60 6.14
N ASP A 55 -48.12 12.87 6.50
CA ASP A 55 -48.90 13.99 5.96
C ASP A 55 -48.35 14.49 4.62
N HIS A 56 -47.02 14.45 4.48
CA HIS A 56 -46.33 14.95 3.30
C HIS A 56 -45.26 13.96 2.81
N PRO A 57 -45.63 12.98 1.95
CA PRO A 57 -44.72 11.93 1.48
C PRO A 57 -43.45 12.44 0.81
N ILE A 58 -43.49 13.63 0.19
CA ILE A 58 -42.32 14.27 -0.45
C ILE A 58 -41.18 14.55 0.54
N ILE A 59 -41.47 14.72 1.84
CA ILE A 59 -40.45 14.92 2.87
C ILE A 59 -39.47 13.74 2.94
N SER A 60 -39.89 12.54 2.52
CA SER A 60 -39.02 11.36 2.45
C SER A 60 -37.76 11.59 1.61
N LEU A 61 -37.83 12.46 0.59
CA LEU A 61 -36.71 12.78 -0.30
C LEU A 61 -35.56 13.49 0.43
N ALA A 62 -35.81 14.10 1.59
CA ALA A 62 -34.75 14.63 2.45
C ALA A 62 -33.77 13.53 2.92
N SER A 63 -34.20 12.26 2.92
CA SER A 63 -33.33 11.12 3.24
C SER A 63 -32.17 10.95 2.25
N LEU A 64 -32.30 11.47 1.02
CA LEU A 64 -31.22 11.50 0.04
C LEU A 64 -30.01 12.29 0.56
N ALA A 65 -30.23 13.42 1.23
CA ALA A 65 -29.17 14.22 1.83
C ALA A 65 -28.42 13.42 2.92
N LEU A 66 -29.16 12.64 3.72
CA LEU A 66 -28.58 11.76 4.74
C LEU A 66 -27.71 10.65 4.12
N ILE A 67 -28.20 10.03 3.04
CA ILE A 67 -27.44 9.02 2.28
C ILE A 67 -26.11 9.61 1.80
N PHE A 68 -26.14 10.79 1.16
CA PHE A 68 -24.92 11.43 0.67
C PHE A 68 -23.97 11.85 1.78
N LEU A 69 -24.48 12.39 2.89
CA LEU A 69 -23.69 12.76 4.06
C LEU A 69 -22.92 11.55 4.61
N LEU A 70 -23.62 10.44 4.88
CA LEU A 70 -23.00 9.23 5.44
C LEU A 70 -21.95 8.64 4.51
N GLN A 71 -22.20 8.62 3.20
CA GLN A 71 -21.22 8.15 2.21
C GLN A 71 -20.01 9.10 2.09
N ALA A 72 -20.21 10.40 2.24
CA ALA A 72 -19.12 11.38 2.29
C ALA A 72 -18.23 11.15 3.52
N VAL A 73 -18.84 10.95 4.69
CA VAL A 73 -18.12 10.64 5.94
C VAL A 73 -17.34 9.33 5.83
N ALA A 74 -17.93 8.27 5.27
CA ALA A 74 -17.24 7.01 5.03
C ALA A 74 -16.02 7.19 4.11
N ARG A 75 -16.15 7.99 3.04
CA ARG A 75 -15.03 8.32 2.13
C ARG A 75 -13.93 9.08 2.85
N ILE A 76 -14.28 10.13 3.61
CA ILE A 76 -13.32 10.90 4.42
C ILE A 76 -12.57 9.98 5.38
N GLY A 77 -13.29 9.04 6.01
CA GLY A 77 -12.71 8.01 6.87
C GLY A 77 -11.61 7.21 6.19
N THR A 78 -11.84 6.72 4.96
CA THR A 78 -10.78 5.98 4.23
C THR A 78 -9.52 6.81 3.99
N TYR A 79 -9.68 8.11 3.69
CA TYR A 79 -8.55 9.00 3.43
C TYR A 79 -7.77 9.32 4.71
N LYS A 80 -8.49 9.64 5.79
CA LYS A 80 -7.91 9.89 7.12
C LYS A 80 -7.18 8.66 7.62
N TYR A 81 -7.76 7.46 7.52
CA TYR A 81 -7.09 6.21 7.90
C TYR A 81 -5.86 5.89 7.05
N ALA A 82 -5.88 6.15 5.74
CA ALA A 82 -4.69 5.99 4.90
C ALA A 82 -3.53 6.87 5.37
N THR A 83 -3.83 8.11 5.74
CA THR A 83 -2.84 9.06 6.26
C THR A 83 -2.29 8.61 7.61
N ALA A 84 -3.18 8.22 8.54
CA ALA A 84 -2.76 7.72 9.84
C ALA A 84 -1.91 6.45 9.72
N ASN A 85 -2.30 5.48 8.87
CA ASN A 85 -1.53 4.27 8.64
C ASN A 85 -0.13 4.59 8.09
N ARG A 86 -0.03 5.48 7.10
CA ARG A 86 1.25 5.92 6.55
C ARG A 86 2.18 6.46 7.63
N ASN A 87 1.67 7.32 8.52
CA ASN A 87 2.45 7.92 9.60
C ASN A 87 2.86 6.87 10.65
N PHE A 88 1.94 6.02 11.12
CA PHE A 88 2.26 4.92 12.04
C PHE A 88 3.24 3.90 11.44
N SER A 89 3.17 3.67 10.13
CA SER A 89 4.10 2.80 9.43
C SER A 89 5.50 3.39 9.33
N TYR A 90 5.60 4.71 9.15
CA TYR A 90 6.88 5.40 9.14
C TYR A 90 7.51 5.34 10.53
N GLU A 91 6.73 5.60 11.58
CA GLU A 91 7.16 5.43 12.96
C GLU A 91 7.66 4.00 13.24
N LEU A 92 6.88 2.98 12.85
CA LEU A 92 7.28 1.58 13.00
C LEU A 92 8.56 1.26 12.22
N HIS A 93 8.71 1.85 11.03
CA HIS A 93 9.92 1.75 10.23
C HIS A 93 11.13 2.35 10.95
N LEU A 94 11.02 3.58 11.49
CA LEU A 94 12.08 4.24 12.26
C LEU A 94 12.47 3.42 13.49
N HIS A 95 11.49 2.93 14.26
CA HIS A 95 11.77 2.07 15.41
C HIS A 95 12.57 0.82 15.01
N ARG A 96 12.22 0.18 13.88
CA ARG A 96 12.92 -1.03 13.40
C ARG A 96 14.34 -0.72 12.90
N SER A 97 14.55 0.40 12.23
CA SER A 97 15.87 0.76 11.72
C SER A 97 16.81 1.25 12.82
N MET A 98 16.27 1.81 13.91
CA MET A 98 17.06 2.41 15.00
C MET A 98 17.39 1.44 16.14
N LEU A 99 16.54 0.44 16.42
CA LEU A 99 16.74 -0.48 17.55
C LEU A 99 17.90 -1.48 17.36
N SER A 100 18.47 -1.57 16.15
CA SER A 100 19.64 -2.41 15.85
C SER A 100 20.78 -1.57 15.25
N PRO A 101 21.44 -0.70 16.05
CA PRO A 101 22.57 0.08 15.57
C PRO A 101 23.83 -0.77 15.36
N GLU A 102 24.01 -1.83 16.15
CA GLU A 102 25.18 -2.72 16.09
C GLU A 102 25.12 -3.70 14.89
N SER A 103 23.91 -4.02 14.45
CA SER A 103 23.64 -4.85 13.27
C SER A 103 22.53 -4.22 12.45
N PRO A 104 22.81 -3.15 11.67
CA PRO A 104 21.84 -2.64 10.72
C PRO A 104 21.38 -3.80 9.82
N PRO A 105 20.12 -3.82 9.37
CA PRO A 105 19.68 -4.83 8.42
C PRO A 105 20.66 -4.85 7.24
N LEU A 106 21.12 -6.03 6.79
CA LEU A 106 22.15 -6.14 5.74
C LEU A 106 21.88 -5.16 4.59
N GLY A 107 22.92 -4.45 4.12
CA GLY A 107 22.76 -3.49 3.02
C GLY A 107 22.37 -2.06 3.43
N TRP A 108 21.91 -1.82 4.67
CA TRP A 108 21.68 -0.47 5.17
C TRP A 108 22.98 0.33 5.32
N LYS A 109 22.85 1.67 5.28
CA LYS A 109 23.92 2.62 5.56
C LYS A 109 23.46 3.60 6.64
N ASP A 110 24.42 4.21 7.33
CA ASP A 110 24.10 5.16 8.40
C ASP A 110 23.34 6.38 7.86
N ASP A 111 23.75 6.93 6.71
CA ASP A 111 23.09 8.06 6.05
C ASP A 111 21.62 7.79 5.69
N MET A 112 21.23 6.51 5.49
CA MET A 112 19.82 6.17 5.22
C MET A 112 18.90 6.45 6.41
N ARG A 113 19.46 6.59 7.62
CA ARG A 113 18.72 6.92 8.85
C ARG A 113 18.51 8.42 9.02
N GLU A 114 19.21 9.24 8.26
CA GLU A 114 19.19 10.71 8.34
C GLU A 114 18.19 11.34 7.37
N LEU A 115 17.39 10.52 6.68
CA LEU A 115 16.40 10.99 5.72
C LEU A 115 15.33 11.86 6.40
N SER A 116 15.23 13.12 5.96
CA SER A 116 14.20 14.04 6.44
C SER A 116 12.79 13.54 6.07
N TRP A 117 11.80 13.86 6.92
CA TRP A 117 10.41 13.46 6.69
C TRP A 117 9.85 13.95 5.34
N GLU A 118 10.16 15.19 4.95
CA GLU A 118 9.65 15.78 3.70
C GLU A 118 10.22 15.08 2.47
N GLU A 119 11.51 14.76 2.49
CA GLU A 119 12.15 14.00 1.40
C GLU A 119 11.63 12.57 1.35
N ALA A 120 11.43 11.94 2.50
CA ALA A 120 10.82 10.62 2.60
C ALA A 120 9.41 10.63 2.00
N ILE A 121 8.60 11.65 2.29
CA ILE A 121 7.24 11.79 1.75
C ILE A 121 7.23 12.05 0.24
N ARG A 122 8.18 12.84 -0.28
CA ARG A 122 8.34 13.01 -1.74
C ARG A 122 8.65 11.67 -2.39
N ALA A 123 9.60 10.91 -1.83
CA ALA A 123 9.96 9.60 -2.34
C ALA A 123 8.80 8.60 -2.25
N TRP A 124 8.05 8.62 -1.15
CA TRP A 124 6.86 7.81 -0.92
C TRP A 124 5.82 7.98 -2.04
N ARG A 125 5.55 9.24 -2.45
CA ARG A 125 4.55 9.55 -3.48
C ARG A 125 4.85 8.91 -4.83
N VAL A 126 6.12 8.66 -5.14
CA VAL A 126 6.53 7.95 -6.36
C VAL A 126 6.53 6.45 -6.12
N VAL A 127 7.33 5.98 -5.17
CA VAL A 127 7.58 4.53 -4.96
C VAL A 127 6.30 3.79 -4.57
N GLN A 128 5.55 4.28 -3.58
CA GLN A 128 4.33 3.59 -3.14
C GLN A 128 3.25 3.60 -4.23
N ALA A 129 3.14 4.70 -5.00
CA ALA A 129 2.18 4.79 -6.09
C ALA A 129 2.52 3.79 -7.21
N THR A 130 3.79 3.69 -7.61
CA THR A 130 4.26 2.74 -8.62
C THR A 130 4.00 1.29 -8.20
N ILE A 131 4.33 0.91 -6.96
CA ILE A 131 4.05 -0.42 -6.43
C ILE A 131 2.54 -0.69 -6.38
N PHE A 132 1.75 0.27 -5.92
CA PHE A 132 0.30 0.12 -5.81
C PHE A 132 -0.34 -0.05 -7.18
N HIS A 133 0.08 0.74 -8.16
CA HIS A 133 -0.38 0.63 -9.54
C HIS A 133 0.02 -0.73 -10.16
N HIS A 134 1.21 -1.23 -9.83
CA HIS A 134 1.63 -2.55 -10.28
C HIS A 134 0.75 -3.66 -9.70
N LEU A 135 0.54 -3.68 -8.38
CA LEU A 135 -0.17 -4.76 -7.70
C LEU A 135 -1.69 -4.72 -7.92
N TYR A 136 -2.29 -3.53 -8.00
CA TYR A 136 -3.74 -3.33 -8.00
C TYR A 136 -4.25 -2.68 -9.30
N TYR A 137 -5.45 -3.08 -9.74
CA TYR A 137 -6.10 -2.39 -10.87
C TYR A 137 -6.44 -0.93 -10.52
N THR A 138 -5.83 0.01 -11.25
CA THR A 138 -5.95 1.45 -10.99
C THR A 138 -6.19 2.31 -12.23
N ASP A 139 -5.70 1.94 -13.42
CA ASP A 139 -5.68 2.86 -14.58
C ASP A 139 -6.86 2.77 -15.53
N ILE A 140 -7.46 1.59 -15.69
CA ILE A 140 -8.56 1.43 -16.64
C ILE A 140 -9.82 1.99 -15.99
N PHE A 141 -10.34 3.13 -16.47
CA PHE A 141 -11.49 3.84 -15.87
C PHE A 141 -12.66 2.90 -15.52
N PHE A 142 -13.00 2.00 -16.45
CA PHE A 142 -14.05 1.00 -16.28
C PHE A 142 -13.74 0.03 -15.13
N ILE A 143 -12.51 -0.54 -15.08
CA ILE A 143 -12.09 -1.48 -14.02
C ILE A 143 -11.86 -0.75 -12.69
N ARG A 144 -11.34 0.49 -12.69
CA ARG A 144 -11.20 1.35 -11.50
C ARG A 144 -12.56 1.65 -10.87
N ASN A 145 -13.59 1.72 -11.69
CA ASN A 145 -14.94 1.88 -11.20
C ASN A 145 -15.54 0.54 -10.76
N ILE A 146 -15.43 -0.53 -11.54
CA ILE A 146 -16.14 -1.80 -11.26
C ILE A 146 -15.41 -2.69 -10.25
N LEU A 147 -14.08 -2.76 -10.31
CA LEU A 147 -13.21 -3.61 -9.48
C LEU A 147 -12.06 -2.78 -8.84
N PRO A 148 -12.36 -1.76 -8.03
CA PRO A 148 -11.35 -0.91 -7.41
C PRO A 148 -10.47 -1.71 -6.44
N ASN A 149 -9.15 -1.51 -6.55
CA ASN A 149 -8.14 -2.07 -5.64
C ASN A 149 -8.18 -3.60 -5.54
N PHE A 150 -8.61 -4.29 -6.60
CA PHE A 150 -8.41 -5.74 -6.68
C PHE A 150 -6.96 -6.03 -7.05
N LEU A 151 -6.37 -7.00 -6.34
CA LEU A 151 -5.08 -7.56 -6.71
C LEU A 151 -5.18 -8.13 -8.14
N LYS A 152 -4.27 -7.72 -9.02
CA LYS A 152 -4.24 -8.18 -10.41
C LYS A 152 -4.13 -9.71 -10.46
N HIS A 153 -4.81 -10.31 -11.43
CA HIS A 153 -4.93 -11.78 -11.50
C HIS A 153 -3.57 -12.48 -11.58
N GLU A 154 -2.59 -11.87 -12.23
CA GLU A 154 -1.20 -12.34 -12.36
C GLU A 154 -0.42 -12.41 -11.03
N HIS A 155 -0.87 -11.69 -10.00
CA HIS A 155 -0.27 -11.68 -8.68
C HIS A 155 -1.05 -12.54 -7.67
N ARG A 156 -2.22 -13.06 -8.06
CA ARG A 156 -2.98 -13.97 -7.20
C ARG A 156 -2.27 -15.33 -7.16
N PRO A 157 -2.21 -15.98 -5.99
CA PRO A 157 -1.65 -17.31 -5.88
C PRO A 157 -2.49 -18.26 -6.74
N ASN A 158 -1.87 -18.85 -7.76
CA ASN A 158 -2.54 -19.81 -8.62
C ASN A 158 -2.45 -21.19 -7.96
N LYS A 159 -3.58 -21.73 -7.50
CA LYS A 159 -3.64 -23.07 -6.88
C LYS A 159 -3.03 -24.18 -7.76
N LYS A 160 -2.99 -23.99 -9.08
CA LYS A 160 -2.43 -24.96 -10.04
C LYS A 160 -0.92 -24.81 -10.27
N LYS A 161 -0.32 -23.63 -10.04
CA LYS A 161 1.12 -23.42 -10.19
C LYS A 161 1.77 -23.47 -8.80
N LYS A 162 2.65 -24.44 -8.56
CA LYS A 162 3.40 -24.62 -7.29
C LYS A 162 4.35 -23.47 -6.92
N ILE A 163 4.42 -22.40 -7.72
CA ILE A 163 5.25 -21.23 -7.41
C ILE A 163 4.50 -20.36 -6.40
N ASN A 164 4.77 -20.60 -5.12
CA ASN A 164 4.29 -19.75 -4.03
C ASN A 164 5.10 -18.44 -4.02
N LYS A 165 4.57 -17.41 -4.68
CA LYS A 165 5.09 -16.04 -4.51
C LYS A 165 4.91 -15.62 -3.05
N TYR A 166 5.94 -15.00 -2.45
CA TYR A 166 5.85 -14.49 -1.08
C TYR A 166 5.02 -13.21 -1.03
N LEU A 167 3.78 -13.32 -0.54
CA LEU A 167 2.81 -12.21 -0.48
C LEU A 167 2.96 -11.43 0.84
N TRP A 168 4.12 -10.82 1.08
CA TRP A 168 4.42 -10.04 2.29
C TRP A 168 3.39 -8.94 2.62
N PHE A 169 2.71 -8.43 1.59
CA PHE A 169 1.69 -7.39 1.73
C PHE A 169 0.29 -7.93 2.10
N GLU A 170 0.12 -9.25 2.24
CA GLU A 170 -1.11 -9.90 2.73
C GLU A 170 -0.81 -10.80 3.96
N PRO A 171 -0.53 -10.22 5.15
CA PRO A 171 -0.13 -10.98 6.33
C PRO A 171 -1.11 -12.10 6.69
N SER A 172 -2.42 -11.88 6.50
CA SER A 172 -3.46 -12.87 6.76
C SER A 172 -3.30 -14.17 5.98
N ARG A 173 -2.59 -14.16 4.84
CA ARG A 173 -2.31 -15.37 4.04
C ARG A 173 -1.00 -16.06 4.43
N LEU A 174 -0.10 -15.36 5.11
CA LEU A 174 1.20 -15.87 5.55
C LEU A 174 1.13 -16.53 6.92
N VAL A 175 0.08 -16.25 7.68
CA VAL A 175 -0.18 -16.79 9.01
C VAL A 175 -0.47 -18.30 8.91
N THR A 176 0.20 -19.08 9.76
CA THR A 176 0.12 -20.55 9.76
C THR A 176 -1.20 -21.05 10.33
N LYS A 177 -1.56 -22.31 10.04
CA LYS A 177 -2.76 -22.95 10.63
C LYS A 177 -2.67 -22.89 12.16
N GLY A 178 -3.69 -22.31 12.80
CA GLY A 178 -3.76 -22.16 14.26
C GLY A 178 -3.37 -20.78 14.79
N THR A 179 -2.76 -19.92 13.97
CA THR A 179 -2.48 -18.52 14.35
C THR A 179 -3.49 -17.57 13.69
N LYS A 180 -3.76 -16.42 14.34
CA LYS A 180 -4.71 -15.41 13.85
C LYS A 180 -4.02 -14.06 13.72
N TYR A 181 -4.21 -13.41 12.57
CA TYR A 181 -3.76 -12.03 12.35
C TYR A 181 -4.92 -11.05 12.52
N HIS A 182 -4.72 -10.05 13.37
CA HIS A 182 -5.71 -9.03 13.70
C HIS A 182 -5.29 -7.66 13.18
N ALA A 183 -5.85 -7.26 12.04
CA ALA A 183 -5.61 -5.96 11.41
C ALA A 183 -6.25 -4.75 12.13
N GLY A 184 -7.01 -5.00 13.20
CA GLY A 184 -7.94 -4.05 13.81
C GLY A 184 -9.36 -4.15 13.21
N SER A 185 -10.37 -3.90 14.04
CA SER A 185 -11.79 -4.01 13.67
C SER A 185 -12.52 -2.66 13.60
N TYR A 186 -11.94 -1.60 14.18
CA TYR A 186 -12.63 -0.31 14.37
C TYR A 186 -13.15 0.28 13.05
N LEU A 187 -12.30 0.38 12.02
CA LEU A 187 -12.69 0.96 10.74
C LEU A 187 -13.78 0.11 10.07
N SER A 188 -13.67 -1.22 10.17
CA SER A 188 -14.70 -2.15 9.72
C SER A 188 -16.04 -1.94 10.42
N THR A 189 -16.03 -1.80 11.74
CA THR A 189 -17.24 -1.58 12.56
C THR A 189 -17.88 -0.23 12.22
N MET A 190 -17.09 0.85 12.19
CA MET A 190 -17.63 2.18 11.88
C MET A 190 -18.24 2.23 10.48
N PHE A 191 -17.63 1.57 9.50
CA PHE A 191 -18.17 1.50 8.13
C PHE A 191 -19.43 0.65 8.06
N LEU A 192 -19.51 -0.43 8.85
CA LEU A 192 -20.72 -1.22 8.96
C LEU A 192 -21.86 -0.37 9.48
N VAL A 193 -21.63 0.39 10.56
CA VAL A 193 -22.65 1.28 11.14
C VAL A 193 -23.06 2.38 10.16
N LEU A 194 -22.11 3.10 9.56
CA LEU A 194 -22.42 4.16 8.57
C LEU A 194 -23.22 3.62 7.38
N ASN A 195 -22.85 2.46 6.84
CA ASN A 195 -23.56 1.86 5.72
C ASN A 195 -24.93 1.31 6.15
N PHE A 196 -25.07 0.77 7.35
CA PHE A 196 -26.35 0.36 7.90
C PHE A 196 -27.33 1.54 7.96
N PHE A 197 -26.91 2.68 8.53
CA PHE A 197 -27.72 3.89 8.54
C PHE A 197 -27.97 4.47 7.14
N THR A 198 -27.04 4.29 6.21
CA THR A 198 -27.26 4.65 4.79
C THR A 198 -28.41 3.83 4.19
N PHE A 199 -28.47 2.52 4.46
CA PHE A 199 -29.56 1.67 3.98
C PHE A 199 -30.88 1.92 4.71
N LEU A 200 -30.86 2.22 6.01
CA LEU A 200 -32.05 2.63 6.74
C LEU A 200 -32.66 3.91 6.16
N ALA A 201 -31.84 4.86 5.72
CA ALA A 201 -32.29 6.10 5.09
C ALA A 201 -33.06 5.88 3.76
N PHE A 202 -32.99 4.69 3.14
CA PHE A 202 -33.85 4.38 2.00
C PHE A 202 -35.30 4.03 2.40
N ILE A 203 -35.54 3.59 3.64
CA ILE A 203 -36.87 3.13 4.08
C ILE A 203 -37.95 4.21 3.86
N PRO A 204 -37.78 5.48 4.29
CA PRO A 204 -38.77 6.53 4.03
C PRO A 204 -39.04 6.73 2.54
N ILE A 205 -38.02 6.63 1.69
CA ILE A 205 -38.18 6.79 0.24
C ILE A 205 -39.06 5.68 -0.31
N TYR A 206 -38.80 4.42 0.04
CA TYR A 206 -39.63 3.30 -0.37
C TYR A 206 -41.06 3.37 0.19
N LEU A 207 -41.22 3.82 1.43
CA LEU A 207 -42.54 4.05 2.02
C LEU A 207 -43.31 5.14 1.27
N SER A 208 -42.67 6.25 0.90
CA SER A 208 -43.34 7.31 0.15
C SER A 208 -43.77 6.88 -1.26
N ILE A 209 -42.97 6.06 -1.94
CA ILE A 209 -43.34 5.42 -3.22
C ILE A 209 -44.59 4.54 -3.02
N SER A 210 -44.63 3.77 -1.93
CA SER A 210 -45.78 2.93 -1.61
C SER A 210 -47.03 3.76 -1.28
N GLN A 211 -46.89 4.84 -0.50
CA GLN A 211 -47.98 5.76 -0.18
C GLN A 211 -48.57 6.41 -1.43
N ILE A 212 -47.73 6.95 -2.32
CA ILE A 212 -48.17 7.57 -3.58
C ILE A 212 -48.89 6.54 -4.48
N TYR A 213 -48.48 5.28 -4.45
CA TYR A 213 -49.11 4.24 -5.26
C TYR A 213 -50.49 3.80 -4.74
N TYR A 214 -50.65 3.66 -3.42
CA TYR A 214 -51.87 3.11 -2.83
C TYR A 214 -52.89 4.16 -2.36
N ASP A 215 -52.47 5.37 -1.99
CA ASP A 215 -53.38 6.40 -1.48
C ASP A 215 -54.05 7.16 -2.64
N PRO A 216 -55.38 7.07 -2.80
CA PRO A 216 -56.09 7.78 -3.86
C PRO A 216 -56.01 9.31 -3.74
N ASN A 217 -55.75 9.85 -2.54
CA ASN A 217 -55.62 11.29 -2.33
C ASN A 217 -54.31 11.85 -2.91
N LEU A 218 -53.33 10.98 -3.19
CA LEU A 218 -52.02 11.35 -3.74
C LEU A 218 -51.92 11.16 -5.26
N LYS A 219 -53.04 10.96 -5.95
CA LYS A 219 -53.08 10.73 -7.40
C LYS A 219 -52.42 11.83 -8.23
N GLU A 220 -52.36 13.06 -7.73
CA GLU A 220 -51.65 14.16 -8.39
C GLU A 220 -50.16 13.85 -8.62
N TYR A 221 -49.55 13.00 -7.77
CA TYR A 221 -48.15 12.58 -7.90
C TYR A 221 -47.96 11.29 -8.71
N SER A 222 -49.04 10.67 -9.20
CA SER A 222 -48.96 9.39 -9.93
C SER A 222 -48.11 9.48 -11.21
N THR A 223 -48.08 10.63 -11.87
CA THR A 223 -47.24 10.90 -13.05
C THR A 223 -45.75 10.88 -12.72
N LEU A 224 -45.36 11.22 -11.48
CA LEU A 224 -43.97 11.23 -11.01
C LEU A 224 -43.50 9.86 -10.52
N LEU A 225 -44.42 8.96 -10.19
CA LEU A 225 -44.12 7.65 -9.62
C LEU A 225 -43.09 6.82 -10.43
N PRO A 226 -43.20 6.64 -11.76
CA PRO A 226 -42.22 5.85 -12.51
C PRO A 226 -40.81 6.48 -12.45
N TYR A 227 -40.72 7.81 -12.39
CA TYR A 227 -39.45 8.51 -12.24
C TYR A 227 -38.86 8.29 -10.84
N LEU A 228 -39.67 8.41 -9.78
CA LEU A 228 -39.24 8.15 -8.40
C LEU A 228 -38.73 6.72 -8.21
N ILE A 229 -39.43 5.73 -8.76
CA ILE A 229 -39.01 4.32 -8.72
C ILE A 229 -37.68 4.15 -9.45
N SER A 230 -37.59 4.66 -10.69
CA SER A 230 -36.38 4.53 -11.51
C SER A 230 -35.16 5.18 -10.85
N VAL A 231 -35.30 6.40 -10.35
CA VAL A 231 -34.24 7.13 -9.65
C VAL A 231 -33.83 6.41 -8.36
N THR A 232 -34.79 5.90 -7.59
CA THR A 232 -34.51 5.18 -6.34
C THR A 232 -33.75 3.88 -6.62
N ILE A 233 -34.14 3.12 -7.64
CA ILE A 233 -33.42 1.90 -8.05
C ILE A 233 -31.98 2.23 -8.48
N LEU A 234 -31.81 3.23 -9.37
CA LEU A 234 -30.49 3.67 -9.83
C LEU A 234 -29.61 4.13 -8.67
N LEU A 235 -30.18 4.87 -7.72
CA LEU A 235 -29.46 5.33 -6.54
C LEU A 235 -29.08 4.17 -5.62
N THR A 236 -29.98 3.23 -5.35
CA THR A 236 -29.68 2.04 -4.53
C THR A 236 -28.53 1.23 -5.15
N VAL A 237 -28.56 1.01 -6.47
CA VAL A 237 -27.46 0.34 -7.20
C VAL A 237 -26.16 1.14 -7.08
N TYR A 238 -26.21 2.45 -7.27
CA TYR A 238 -25.05 3.33 -7.10
C TYR A 238 -24.46 3.24 -5.69
N ILE A 239 -25.30 3.30 -4.65
CA ILE A 239 -24.86 3.23 -3.26
C ILE A 239 -24.28 1.84 -2.94
N LEU A 240 -24.91 0.75 -3.36
CA LEU A 240 -24.36 -0.60 -3.22
C LEU A 240 -22.97 -0.72 -3.84
N TRP A 241 -22.82 -0.20 -5.06
CA TRP A 241 -21.53 -0.14 -5.74
C TRP A 241 -20.49 0.67 -4.95
N ARG A 242 -20.87 1.84 -4.42
CA ARG A 242 -20.01 2.68 -3.55
C ARG A 242 -19.60 1.96 -2.27
N VAL A 243 -20.50 1.22 -1.63
CA VAL A 243 -20.23 0.42 -0.42
C VAL A 243 -19.20 -0.66 -0.74
N ILE A 244 -19.38 -1.40 -1.85
CA ILE A 244 -18.42 -2.43 -2.29
C ILE A 244 -17.04 -1.81 -2.53
N LYS A 245 -16.97 -0.69 -3.27
CA LYS A 245 -15.73 0.05 -3.55
C LYS A 245 -15.01 0.47 -2.27
N THR A 246 -15.77 1.03 -1.33
CA THR A 246 -15.28 1.51 -0.04
C THR A 246 -14.78 0.35 0.83
N ARG A 247 -15.50 -0.77 0.86
CA ARG A 247 -15.08 -2.01 1.56
C ARG A 247 -13.77 -2.56 0.99
N LYS A 248 -13.58 -2.56 -0.33
CA LYS A 248 -12.32 -3.01 -0.96
C LYS A 248 -11.14 -2.12 -0.59
N ARG A 249 -11.33 -0.79 -0.63
CA ARG A 249 -10.29 0.14 -0.17
C ARG A 249 -9.94 -0.08 1.31
N ARG A 250 -10.96 -0.30 2.15
CA ARG A 250 -10.79 -0.62 3.57
C ARG A 250 -9.97 -1.90 3.78
N GLN A 251 -10.25 -2.97 3.04
CA GLN A 251 -9.47 -4.22 3.11
C GLN A 251 -7.99 -3.99 2.81
N VAL A 252 -7.67 -3.13 1.83
CA VAL A 252 -6.26 -2.80 1.52
C VAL A 252 -5.60 -1.98 2.64
N LEU A 253 -6.36 -1.12 3.33
CA LEU A 253 -5.89 -0.36 4.50
C LEU A 253 -5.72 -1.23 5.75
N GLU A 254 -6.56 -2.23 5.96
CA GLU A 254 -6.52 -3.08 7.15
C GLU A 254 -5.46 -4.20 6.99
N SER A 255 -5.51 -4.94 5.88
CA SER A 255 -4.73 -6.18 5.72
C SER A 255 -3.89 -6.24 4.46
N GLY A 256 -3.88 -5.19 3.63
CA GLY A 256 -3.17 -5.15 2.36
C GLY A 256 -1.88 -4.33 2.41
N LEU A 257 -1.49 -3.82 1.24
CA LEU A 257 -0.30 -3.00 1.04
C LEU A 257 -0.28 -1.72 1.90
N LEU A 258 -1.46 -1.15 2.19
CA LEU A 258 -1.61 0.09 2.96
C LEU A 258 -1.87 -0.15 4.46
N SER A 259 -1.73 -1.40 4.92
CA SER A 259 -1.74 -1.73 6.34
C SER A 259 -0.46 -1.25 7.03
N ILE A 260 -0.52 -1.03 8.35
CA ILE A 260 0.60 -0.47 9.10
C ILE A 260 1.88 -1.31 8.91
N HIS A 261 1.74 -2.64 8.93
CA HIS A 261 2.86 -3.57 8.77
C HIS A 261 3.43 -3.53 7.34
N SER A 262 2.60 -3.74 6.32
CA SER A 262 3.06 -3.74 4.93
C SER A 262 3.65 -2.38 4.53
N SER A 263 2.98 -1.30 4.90
CA SER A 263 3.45 0.06 4.63
C SER A 263 4.77 0.39 5.32
N SER A 264 5.11 -0.25 6.46
CA SER A 264 6.43 -0.08 7.09
C SER A 264 7.58 -0.72 6.27
N ILE A 265 7.29 -1.81 5.54
CA ILE A 265 8.25 -2.44 4.62
C ILE A 265 8.42 -1.55 3.39
N ILE A 266 7.34 -0.96 2.89
CA ILE A 266 7.41 0.03 1.80
C ILE A 266 8.27 1.21 2.21
N TRP A 267 8.16 1.71 3.45
CA TRP A 267 9.04 2.79 3.94
C TRP A 267 10.53 2.42 3.90
N GLN A 268 10.87 1.16 4.17
CA GLN A 268 12.25 0.68 3.99
C GLN A 268 12.66 0.76 2.51
N ALA A 269 11.81 0.28 1.61
CA ALA A 269 12.09 0.32 0.19
C ALA A 269 12.16 1.76 -0.36
N VAL A 270 11.32 2.66 0.14
CA VAL A 270 11.33 4.10 -0.16
C VAL A 270 12.66 4.73 0.23
N THR A 271 13.15 4.42 1.43
CA THR A 271 14.44 4.93 1.92
C THR A 271 15.60 4.45 1.04
N VAL A 272 15.61 3.15 0.68
CA VAL A 272 16.64 2.58 -0.21
C VAL A 272 16.56 3.19 -1.61
N ALA A 273 15.36 3.32 -2.19
CA ALA A 273 15.16 3.93 -3.51
C ALA A 273 15.62 5.39 -3.51
N HIS A 274 15.24 6.15 -2.49
CA HIS A 274 15.64 7.53 -2.30
C HIS A 274 17.17 7.66 -2.23
N TYR A 275 17.82 6.87 -1.39
CA TYR A 275 19.28 6.89 -1.23
C TYR A 275 20.02 6.53 -2.53
N ARG A 276 19.55 5.50 -3.24
CA ARG A 276 20.12 5.10 -4.54
C ARG A 276 19.96 6.21 -5.58
N ALA A 277 18.80 6.87 -5.62
CA ALA A 277 18.53 7.98 -6.54
C ALA A 277 19.44 9.18 -6.27
N ILE A 278 19.62 9.61 -5.01
CA ILE A 278 20.56 10.69 -4.65
C ILE A 278 21.99 10.31 -5.06
N LYS A 279 22.45 9.12 -4.66
CA LYS A 279 23.82 8.69 -4.96
C LYS A 279 24.10 8.64 -6.46
N ASN A 280 23.11 8.27 -7.27
CA ASN A 280 23.24 8.26 -8.72
C ASN A 280 23.24 9.70 -9.28
N ALA A 281 22.40 10.59 -8.75
CA ALA A 281 22.38 12.00 -9.12
C ALA A 281 23.73 12.69 -8.83
N ASP A 282 24.36 12.37 -7.69
CA ASP A 282 25.68 12.90 -7.32
C ASP A 282 26.80 12.33 -8.20
N ARG A 283 26.67 11.07 -8.63
CA ARG A 283 27.66 10.37 -9.49
C ARG A 283 27.66 10.80 -10.93
N GLU A 284 26.55 11.32 -11.46
CA GLU A 284 26.46 11.80 -12.84
C GLU A 284 27.28 13.08 -13.10
N ASN A 285 28.33 13.33 -12.30
CA ASN A 285 29.31 14.41 -12.40
C ASN A 285 28.64 15.72 -12.72
N ASN A 286 27.91 16.25 -11.74
CA ASN A 286 27.27 17.54 -11.85
C ASN A 286 28.36 18.63 -11.89
N PRO A 287 28.75 19.16 -13.07
CA PRO A 287 29.81 20.16 -13.15
C PRO A 287 29.35 21.51 -12.58
N GLU A 288 28.03 21.67 -12.43
CA GLU A 288 27.33 22.89 -12.05
C GLU A 288 26.97 22.94 -10.57
N GLY A 289 27.25 21.89 -9.78
CA GLY A 289 26.90 21.82 -8.36
C GLY A 289 25.39 21.80 -8.06
N ILE A 290 24.55 21.48 -9.05
CA ILE A 290 23.09 21.49 -8.90
C ILE A 290 22.61 20.22 -8.17
N PHE A 291 22.57 20.25 -6.84
CA PHE A 291 22.02 19.15 -6.04
C PHE A 291 20.64 18.70 -6.57
N TYR A 292 20.41 17.39 -6.62
CA TYR A 292 19.16 16.74 -7.07
C TYR A 292 18.81 16.85 -8.57
N LYS A 293 19.76 17.17 -9.46
CA LYS A 293 19.52 17.07 -10.92
C LYS A 293 19.00 15.67 -11.27
N ASN A 294 17.90 15.60 -12.03
CA ASN A 294 17.22 14.36 -12.44
C ASN A 294 16.72 13.46 -11.29
N TYR A 295 16.67 13.93 -10.03
CA TYR A 295 16.30 13.10 -8.88
C TYR A 295 14.98 12.34 -9.07
N THR A 296 13.92 13.02 -9.53
CA THR A 296 12.60 12.40 -9.73
C THR A 296 12.64 11.29 -10.78
N GLN A 297 13.41 11.46 -11.85
CA GLN A 297 13.58 10.45 -12.90
C GLN A 297 14.33 9.23 -12.34
N LEU A 298 15.47 9.46 -11.68
CA LEU A 298 16.27 8.40 -11.07
C LEU A 298 15.47 7.63 -9.98
N LEU A 299 14.67 8.34 -9.20
CA LEU A 299 13.76 7.73 -8.22
C LEU A 299 12.69 6.87 -8.91
N SER A 300 12.13 7.34 -10.03
CA SER A 300 11.18 6.58 -10.82
C SER A 300 11.80 5.30 -11.38
N GLU A 301 13.06 5.36 -11.85
CA GLU A 301 13.80 4.19 -12.31
C GLU A 301 14.03 3.17 -11.19
N GLU A 302 14.42 3.62 -9.98
CA GLU A 302 14.54 2.75 -8.81
C GLU A 302 13.20 2.14 -8.39
N ALA A 303 12.10 2.89 -8.49
CA ALA A 303 10.75 2.37 -8.24
C ALA A 303 10.35 1.29 -9.27
N GLU A 304 10.75 1.43 -10.54
CA GLU A 304 10.50 0.43 -11.58
C GLU A 304 11.34 -0.84 -11.37
N LYS A 305 12.60 -0.70 -10.93
CA LYS A 305 13.43 -1.85 -10.51
C LYS A 305 12.80 -2.59 -9.32
N LEU A 306 12.33 -1.86 -8.32
CA LEU A 306 11.65 -2.43 -7.16
C LEU A 306 10.36 -3.16 -7.55
N LYS A 307 9.57 -2.57 -8.47
CA LYS A 307 8.36 -3.20 -9.01
C LYS A 307 8.64 -4.60 -9.57
N HIS A 308 9.73 -4.78 -10.30
CA HIS A 308 10.10 -6.10 -10.85
C HIS A 308 10.52 -7.10 -9.75
N ASN A 309 11.01 -6.60 -8.61
CA ASN A 309 11.45 -7.40 -7.47
C ASN A 309 10.44 -7.38 -6.31
N ILE A 310 9.17 -7.05 -6.57
CA ILE A 310 8.22 -6.74 -5.49
C ILE A 310 7.95 -7.93 -4.57
N PHE A 311 8.01 -9.17 -5.08
CA PHE A 311 7.80 -10.38 -4.29
C PHE A 311 9.03 -10.75 -3.45
N ASP A 312 10.18 -10.22 -3.83
CA ASP A 312 11.48 -10.41 -3.20
C ASP A 312 11.99 -9.08 -2.61
N ILE A 313 11.05 -8.24 -2.14
CA ILE A 313 11.33 -6.87 -1.67
C ILE A 313 12.43 -6.83 -0.61
N HIS A 314 12.49 -7.84 0.26
CA HIS A 314 13.52 -7.95 1.29
C HIS A 314 14.90 -8.12 0.65
N LEU A 315 15.04 -9.00 -0.35
CA LEU A 315 16.28 -9.17 -1.08
C LEU A 315 16.68 -7.86 -1.77
N TRP A 316 15.74 -7.18 -2.43
CA TRP A 316 15.99 -5.90 -3.10
C TRP A 316 16.44 -4.79 -2.15
N ILE A 317 15.83 -4.69 -0.97
CA ILE A 317 16.21 -3.75 0.11
C ILE A 317 17.63 -4.07 0.61
N HIS A 318 17.92 -5.36 0.78
CA HIS A 318 19.21 -5.84 1.28
C HIS A 318 20.30 -5.91 0.20
N ASP A 319 19.98 -5.56 -1.05
CA ASP A 319 20.88 -5.75 -2.18
C ASP A 319 22.02 -4.71 -2.20
N LYS A 320 22.97 -4.93 -1.28
CA LYS A 320 24.42 -4.85 -1.51
C LYS A 320 24.99 -6.25 -1.84
N CYS A 321 24.26 -7.33 -1.56
CA CYS A 321 24.78 -8.69 -1.64
C CYS A 321 24.97 -9.23 -3.06
N CYS A 322 24.05 -9.08 -4.00
CA CYS A 322 24.28 -9.68 -5.33
C CYS A 322 25.43 -8.99 -6.06
N PHE A 323 25.60 -7.67 -5.97
CA PHE A 323 26.68 -7.00 -6.69
C PHE A 323 28.06 -7.21 -6.02
N GLN A 324 28.15 -7.14 -4.68
CA GLN A 324 29.42 -7.36 -3.97
C GLN A 324 29.78 -8.83 -3.85
N ILE A 325 28.83 -9.75 -3.65
CA ILE A 325 29.11 -11.20 -3.67
C ILE A 325 29.45 -11.62 -5.10
N THR A 326 28.78 -11.12 -6.14
CA THR A 326 29.18 -11.45 -7.52
C THR A 326 30.54 -10.84 -7.85
N GLN A 327 30.87 -9.62 -7.42
CA GLN A 327 32.22 -9.05 -7.61
C GLN A 327 33.30 -9.79 -6.80
N GLN A 328 33.07 -10.08 -5.52
CA GLN A 328 34.03 -10.80 -4.67
C GLN A 328 34.16 -12.27 -5.09
N THR A 329 33.08 -12.89 -5.57
CA THR A 329 33.10 -14.25 -6.12
C THR A 329 33.78 -14.27 -7.47
N ILE A 330 33.56 -13.28 -8.35
CA ILE A 330 34.32 -13.12 -9.61
C ILE A 330 35.80 -12.82 -9.32
N GLU A 331 36.13 -12.01 -8.32
CA GLU A 331 37.51 -11.73 -7.91
C GLU A 331 38.18 -12.98 -7.30
N LYS A 332 37.51 -13.69 -6.39
CA LYS A 332 38.00 -14.98 -5.85
C LYS A 332 38.13 -16.05 -6.94
N LEU A 333 37.16 -16.17 -7.83
CA LEU A 333 37.20 -17.08 -8.99
C LEU A 333 38.27 -16.64 -10.02
N SER A 334 38.57 -15.35 -10.13
CA SER A 334 39.69 -14.88 -10.96
C SER A 334 41.06 -15.21 -10.37
N LEU A 335 41.12 -15.52 -9.06
CA LEU A 335 42.32 -15.96 -8.35
C LEU A 335 42.45 -17.49 -8.30
N GLU A 336 41.35 -18.24 -8.35
CA GLU A 336 41.34 -19.71 -8.38
C GLU A 336 40.84 -20.28 -9.72
N LYS A 337 41.78 -20.66 -10.60
CA LYS A 337 41.63 -21.60 -11.73
C LYS A 337 40.39 -21.46 -12.64
N VAL A 338 39.80 -20.28 -12.81
CA VAL A 338 38.84 -20.08 -13.91
C VAL A 338 39.60 -20.01 -15.24
N PRO A 339 39.20 -20.80 -16.26
CA PRO A 339 39.81 -20.75 -17.58
C PRO A 339 39.84 -19.32 -18.15
N GLN A 340 40.99 -18.87 -18.66
CA GLN A 340 41.19 -17.48 -19.10
C GLN A 340 40.18 -17.00 -20.17
N HIS A 341 39.58 -17.92 -20.94
CA HIS A 341 38.56 -17.59 -21.93
C HIS A 341 37.24 -17.09 -21.29
N LEU A 342 36.84 -17.66 -20.15
CA LEU A 342 35.67 -17.22 -19.37
C LEU A 342 35.92 -15.83 -18.74
N ILE A 343 37.13 -15.58 -18.25
CA ILE A 343 37.54 -14.26 -17.73
C ILE A 343 37.45 -13.19 -18.83
N LYS A 344 37.83 -13.52 -20.07
CA LYS A 344 37.68 -12.62 -21.23
C LYS A 344 36.20 -12.36 -21.56
N GLU A 345 35.32 -13.36 -21.53
CA GLU A 345 33.87 -13.14 -21.73
C GLU A 345 33.27 -12.25 -20.62
N ILE A 346 33.58 -12.51 -19.35
CA ILE A 346 33.11 -11.72 -18.21
C ILE A 346 33.58 -10.26 -18.33
N LYS A 347 34.84 -10.03 -18.70
CA LYS A 347 35.38 -8.68 -18.93
C LYS A 347 34.75 -7.97 -20.12
N LYS A 348 34.30 -8.71 -21.14
CA LYS A 348 33.61 -8.16 -22.32
C LYS A 348 32.18 -7.71 -22.01
N VAL A 349 31.53 -8.35 -21.04
CA VAL A 349 30.17 -7.99 -20.59
C VAL A 349 30.16 -6.80 -19.62
N LYS A 350 31.25 -6.59 -18.86
CA LYS A 350 31.44 -5.46 -17.93
C LYS A 350 31.26 -4.06 -18.57
N GLY A 351 31.18 -3.96 -19.90
CA GLY A 351 30.97 -2.72 -20.63
C GLY A 351 29.54 -2.43 -21.09
N ASN A 352 28.56 -3.33 -20.88
CA ASN A 352 27.19 -3.14 -21.37
C ASN A 352 26.13 -3.39 -20.29
N THR A 353 25.15 -2.48 -20.25
CA THR A 353 23.92 -2.39 -19.44
C THR A 353 23.40 -3.67 -18.75
N TYR A 354 22.68 -3.50 -17.64
CA TYR A 354 21.94 -4.49 -16.80
C TYR A 354 21.44 -5.78 -17.50
N LYS A 355 21.02 -5.71 -18.78
CA LYS A 355 20.64 -6.87 -19.61
C LYS A 355 21.79 -7.85 -19.89
N GLY A 356 23.01 -7.36 -20.09
CA GLY A 356 24.21 -8.18 -20.33
C GLY A 356 24.64 -8.94 -19.08
N GLU A 357 24.52 -8.31 -17.91
CA GLU A 357 24.88 -8.92 -16.63
C GLU A 357 23.90 -10.04 -16.21
N PHE A 358 22.60 -9.88 -16.49
CA PHE A 358 21.62 -10.94 -16.25
C PHE A 358 21.78 -12.12 -17.21
N ALA A 359 22.08 -11.86 -18.49
CA ALA A 359 22.39 -12.89 -19.47
C ALA A 359 23.68 -13.65 -19.11
N LEU A 360 24.69 -12.98 -18.56
CA LEU A 360 25.90 -13.60 -18.03
C LEU A 360 25.59 -14.49 -16.82
N PHE A 361 24.71 -14.05 -15.93
CA PHE A 361 24.28 -14.85 -14.78
C PHE A 361 23.53 -16.11 -15.22
N GLU A 362 22.59 -16.04 -16.16
CA GLU A 362 21.92 -17.22 -16.74
C GLU A 362 22.90 -18.15 -17.45
N LYS A 363 23.84 -17.60 -18.23
CA LYS A 363 24.87 -18.39 -18.95
C LYS A 363 25.82 -19.10 -17.97
N LEU A 364 26.22 -18.44 -16.89
CA LEU A 364 27.00 -19.02 -15.79
C LEU A 364 26.20 -20.09 -15.05
N ASN A 365 24.92 -19.86 -14.76
CA ASN A 365 24.06 -20.85 -14.11
C ASN A 365 23.89 -22.10 -14.99
N ASN A 366 23.71 -21.93 -16.30
CA ASN A 366 23.62 -23.05 -17.25
C ASN A 366 24.95 -23.83 -17.38
N ILE A 367 26.09 -23.16 -17.28
CA ILE A 367 27.42 -23.81 -17.24
C ILE A 367 27.60 -24.59 -15.92
N ILE A 368 27.13 -24.03 -14.80
CA ILE A 368 27.19 -24.67 -13.47
C ILE A 368 26.25 -25.87 -13.41
N GLU A 369 25.03 -25.76 -13.97
CA GLU A 369 24.06 -26.87 -14.06
C GLU A 369 24.46 -27.93 -15.09
N GLY A 370 25.27 -27.57 -16.10
CA GLY A 370 25.69 -28.46 -17.18
C GLY A 370 26.95 -29.29 -16.93
N GLY A 371 27.67 -29.14 -15.80
CA GLY A 371 28.92 -29.90 -15.68
C GLY A 371 29.67 -30.02 -14.37
N ILE A 372 29.42 -29.25 -13.29
CA ILE A 372 30.25 -29.39 -12.08
C ILE A 372 29.44 -29.16 -10.80
N ASN A 373 28.97 -30.26 -10.20
CA ASN A 373 28.32 -30.26 -8.88
C ASN A 373 29.22 -29.67 -7.76
N ASP A 374 30.55 -29.72 -7.92
CA ASP A 374 31.50 -29.23 -6.92
C ASP A 374 31.48 -27.70 -6.74
N TYR A 375 31.24 -26.92 -7.80
CA TYR A 375 31.18 -25.45 -7.68
C TYR A 375 29.89 -24.96 -7.03
N ARG A 376 28.77 -25.65 -7.29
CA ARG A 376 27.48 -25.33 -6.63
C ARG A 376 27.55 -25.60 -5.13
N LEU A 377 28.22 -26.68 -4.73
CA LEU A 377 28.51 -27.02 -3.33
C LEU A 377 29.46 -26.00 -2.69
N MET A 378 30.50 -25.55 -3.39
CA MET A 378 31.46 -24.57 -2.88
C MET A 378 30.83 -23.18 -2.68
N ILE A 379 29.98 -22.72 -3.60
CA ILE A 379 29.23 -21.45 -3.47
C ILE A 379 28.22 -21.52 -2.32
N LEU A 380 27.47 -22.63 -2.17
CA LEU A 380 26.53 -22.83 -1.06
C LEU A 380 27.22 -22.98 0.30
N LYS A 381 28.47 -23.46 0.33
CA LYS A 381 29.29 -23.55 1.56
C LYS A 381 29.86 -22.19 1.97
N HIS A 382 29.98 -21.24 1.05
CA HIS A 382 30.46 -19.88 1.31
C HIS A 382 29.33 -18.83 1.48
N SER A 383 28.10 -19.14 1.07
CA SER A 383 26.93 -18.26 1.26
C SER A 383 26.19 -18.45 2.59
N LYS A 384 26.70 -19.30 3.50
CA LYS A 384 26.22 -19.46 4.89
C LYS A 384 26.92 -18.55 5.91
N LEU A 385 27.48 -17.42 5.46
CA LEU A 385 28.07 -16.37 6.31
C LEU A 385 27.21 -15.11 6.29
#